data_AF-A0A1P8VPY9-F1
#
_entry.id   AF-A0A1P8VPY9-F1
#
_cell.length_a   1.000
_cell.length_b   1.000
_cell.length_c   1.000
_cell.angle_alpha   90.00
_cell.angle_beta   90.00
_cell.angle_gamma   90.00
#
_symmetry.space_group_name_H-M   'P 1'
#
loop_
_entity.id
_entity.type
_entity.pdbx_description
1 polymer ?
#
loop_
_entity_poly.entity_id
_entity_poly.type
_entity_poly.pdbx_seq_one_letter_code
_entity_poly.pdbx_strand_id
1 'polypeptide(L)'
;MVAIGLYYPYIQFKDETWLKLTALYWDRMVRIVPKNFPLEDSEGVRLLANREKEGDKSFVVDRVPEETELKTVADEFTRLVGQHGDELAKRYSVANRASWPISPVTVATEPNSDPRLAYVYPAKMATDLQTLLIGAGLAEMGPSRPDVGLGLHPRMADVYMLALARTIAENSSYTPVTDETHGFQDRYTGQSGACADEEDYRGSRILEG
;
A
#
# COMPACT_ATOMS: atom_id res chain seq x y z
N MET A 1 14.68 17.20 -15.44
CA MET A 1 14.59 16.64 -14.07
C MET A 1 14.10 15.21 -14.26
N VAL A 2 14.73 14.23 -13.61
CA VAL A 2 14.32 12.82 -13.74
C VAL A 2 13.12 12.58 -12.83
N ALA A 3 12.01 12.12 -13.38
CA ALA A 3 10.81 11.76 -12.64
C ALA A 3 10.88 10.28 -12.24
N ILE A 4 10.91 9.98 -10.94
CA ILE A 4 10.96 8.61 -10.43
C ILE A 4 9.74 8.32 -9.55
N GLY A 5 8.96 7.30 -9.92
CA GLY A 5 7.86 6.80 -9.10
C GLY A 5 8.36 5.82 -8.04
N LEU A 6 7.75 5.84 -6.85
CA LEU A 6 7.94 4.87 -5.79
C LEU A 6 6.65 4.07 -5.57
N TYR A 7 6.62 2.86 -6.11
CA TYR A 7 5.49 1.93 -6.01
C TYR A 7 5.38 1.34 -4.59
N TYR A 8 4.16 1.42 -4.04
CA TYR A 8 3.73 0.87 -2.76
C TYR A 8 2.23 0.47 -2.85
N PRO A 9 1.69 -0.34 -1.92
CA PRO A 9 2.34 -0.99 -0.77
C PRO A 9 2.99 -2.35 -1.11
N TYR A 10 2.72 -2.91 -2.28
CA TYR A 10 3.12 -4.28 -2.61
C TYR A 10 4.56 -4.39 -3.13
N ILE A 11 5.09 -5.61 -3.03
CA ILE A 11 6.37 -5.98 -3.64
C ILE A 11 6.22 -6.45 -5.10
N GLN A 12 5.01 -6.83 -5.50
CA GLN A 12 4.65 -7.23 -6.85
C GLN A 12 3.72 -6.17 -7.43
N PHE A 13 3.93 -5.81 -8.71
CA PHE A 13 2.97 -5.00 -9.45
C PHE A 13 1.70 -5.80 -9.68
N LYS A 14 0.54 -5.28 -9.24
CA LYS A 14 -0.74 -6.01 -9.37
C LYS A 14 -1.34 -5.84 -10.75
N ASP A 15 -1.10 -4.69 -11.38
CA ASP A 15 -1.55 -4.40 -12.73
C ASP A 15 -0.36 -4.09 -13.66
N GLU A 16 -0.05 -5.03 -14.56
CA GLU A 16 0.99 -4.85 -15.57
C GLU A 16 0.61 -3.78 -16.62
N THR A 17 -0.68 -3.61 -16.90
CA THR A 17 -1.18 -2.55 -17.79
C THR A 17 -0.92 -1.19 -17.17
N TRP A 18 -1.23 -1.03 -15.87
CA TRP A 18 -0.89 0.17 -15.11
C TRP A 18 0.61 0.45 -15.17
N LEU A 19 1.46 -0.55 -14.91
CA LEU A 19 2.92 -0.37 -14.97
C LEU A 19 3.39 0.11 -16.35
N LYS A 20 2.87 -0.49 -17.43
CA LYS A 20 3.18 -0.05 -18.81
C LYS A 20 2.75 1.38 -19.08
N LEU A 21 1.58 1.79 -18.60
CA LEU A 21 1.10 3.17 -18.73
C LEU A 21 1.98 4.15 -17.94
N THR A 22 2.44 3.77 -16.74
CA THR A 22 3.32 4.64 -15.93
C THR A 22 4.67 4.92 -16.61
N ALA A 23 5.14 4.03 -17.49
CA ALA A 23 6.37 4.24 -18.26
C ALA A 23 6.30 5.42 -19.24
N LEU A 24 5.09 5.97 -19.49
CA LEU A 24 4.91 7.19 -20.29
C LEU A 24 5.13 8.48 -19.48
N TYR A 25 5.08 8.40 -18.14
CA TYR A 25 5.13 9.55 -17.23
C TYR A 25 6.39 9.59 -16.38
N TRP A 26 6.94 8.42 -16.07
CA TRP A 26 8.10 8.26 -15.19
C TRP A 26 9.30 7.78 -16.00
N ASP A 27 10.49 8.27 -15.66
CA ASP A 27 11.74 7.75 -16.20
C ASP A 27 12.06 6.38 -15.58
N ARG A 28 11.66 6.16 -14.32
CA ARG A 28 11.83 4.89 -13.58
C ARG A 28 10.71 4.67 -12.56
N MET A 29 10.50 3.40 -12.25
CA MET A 29 9.62 2.92 -11.19
C MET A 29 10.41 2.13 -10.16
N VAL A 30 10.61 2.71 -8.98
CA VAL A 30 11.21 2.03 -7.83
C VAL A 30 10.11 1.32 -7.06
N ARG A 31 10.34 0.11 -6.58
CA ARG A 31 9.43 -0.56 -5.62
C ARG A 31 10.15 -0.95 -4.35
N ILE A 32 9.41 -0.92 -3.24
CA ILE A 32 9.96 -1.26 -1.92
C ILE A 32 9.93 -2.78 -1.75
N VAL A 33 11.10 -3.42 -1.62
CA VAL A 33 11.23 -4.87 -1.43
C VAL A 33 11.91 -5.21 -0.10
N PRO A 34 11.58 -6.35 0.53
CA PRO A 34 12.35 -6.87 1.65
C PRO A 34 13.73 -7.33 1.16
N LYS A 35 14.72 -7.28 2.05
CA LYS A 35 16.08 -7.78 1.75
C LYS A 35 16.03 -9.27 1.38
N ASN A 36 16.71 -9.64 0.28
CA ASN A 36 16.85 -11.02 -0.21
C ASN A 36 15.53 -11.74 -0.55
N PHE A 37 14.45 -11.00 -0.83
CA PHE A 37 13.17 -11.63 -1.16
C PHE A 37 13.14 -12.14 -2.61
N PRO A 38 12.80 -13.42 -2.87
CA PRO A 38 12.64 -13.92 -4.23
C PRO A 38 11.37 -13.33 -4.87
N LEU A 39 11.51 -12.62 -5.98
CA LEU A 39 10.40 -11.96 -6.66
C LEU A 39 9.85 -12.85 -7.78
N GLU A 40 8.55 -13.16 -7.70
CA GLU A 40 7.79 -13.86 -8.73
C GLU A 40 7.16 -12.85 -9.71
N ASP A 41 8.01 -12.13 -10.43
CA ASP A 41 7.57 -11.13 -11.40
C ASP A 41 6.99 -11.78 -12.67
N SER A 42 5.95 -11.15 -13.26
CA SER A 42 5.47 -11.51 -14.60
C SER A 42 6.58 -11.30 -15.64
N GLU A 43 6.43 -11.91 -16.81
CA GLU A 43 7.39 -11.72 -17.91
C GLU A 43 7.56 -10.24 -18.27
N GLY A 44 6.46 -9.48 -18.37
CA GLY A 44 6.51 -8.05 -18.67
C GLY A 44 7.26 -7.23 -17.62
N VAL A 45 7.04 -7.51 -16.34
CA VAL A 45 7.78 -6.86 -15.25
C VAL A 45 9.27 -7.21 -15.31
N ARG A 46 9.62 -8.48 -15.57
CA ARG A 46 11.03 -8.90 -15.72
C ARG A 46 11.72 -8.20 -16.88
N LEU A 47 11.04 -8.02 -18.01
CA LEU A 47 11.57 -7.29 -19.16
C LEU A 47 11.81 -5.80 -18.83
N LEU A 48 10.91 -5.16 -18.09
CA LEU A 48 11.06 -3.77 -17.65
C LEU A 48 12.12 -3.59 -16.55
N ALA A 49 12.32 -4.60 -15.70
CA ALA A 49 13.40 -4.64 -14.72
C ALA A 49 14.77 -4.92 -15.39
N ASN A 50 14.77 -5.51 -16.59
CA ASN A 50 15.94 -5.73 -17.45
C ASN A 50 17.20 -6.24 -16.69
N ARG A 51 16.99 -7.11 -15.70
CA ARG A 51 18.02 -7.52 -14.72
C ARG A 51 19.22 -8.26 -15.32
N GLU A 52 19.10 -8.72 -16.57
CA GLU A 52 20.11 -9.49 -17.29
C GLU A 52 21.08 -8.62 -18.10
N LYS A 53 20.78 -7.33 -18.32
CA LYS A 53 21.67 -6.42 -19.04
C LYS A 53 22.44 -5.53 -18.06
N GLU A 54 23.77 -5.59 -18.14
CA GLU A 54 24.65 -4.67 -17.41
C GLU A 54 24.34 -3.22 -17.77
N GLY A 55 23.86 -2.45 -16.80
CA GLY A 55 23.66 -1.00 -16.90
C GLY A 55 22.52 -0.47 -16.04
N ASP A 56 22.69 0.74 -15.53
CA ASP A 56 21.71 1.48 -14.71
C ASP A 56 20.55 2.06 -15.56
N LYS A 57 19.96 1.26 -16.47
CA LYS A 57 18.90 1.72 -17.39
C LYS A 57 17.57 0.99 -17.24
N SER A 58 17.42 0.18 -16.18
CA SER A 58 16.18 -0.53 -15.91
C SER A 58 15.07 0.45 -15.53
N PHE A 59 13.89 0.23 -16.09
CA PHE A 59 12.72 1.01 -15.73
C PHE A 59 12.24 0.63 -14.33
N VAL A 60 12.13 -0.67 -14.03
CA VAL A 60 11.79 -1.16 -12.69
C VAL A 60 13.06 -1.37 -11.87
N VAL A 61 13.10 -0.79 -10.67
CA VAL A 61 14.22 -0.88 -9.73
C VAL A 61 13.72 -1.37 -8.37
N ASP A 62 14.38 -2.40 -7.83
CA ASP A 62 14.09 -2.90 -6.50
C ASP A 62 14.89 -2.12 -5.46
N ARG A 63 14.22 -1.65 -4.40
CA ARG A 63 14.86 -0.93 -3.30
C ARG A 63 14.52 -1.56 -1.97
N VAL A 64 15.56 -1.89 -1.21
CA VAL A 64 15.43 -2.27 0.20
C VAL A 64 15.40 -0.99 1.04
N PRO A 65 14.44 -0.81 1.98
CA PRO A 65 14.48 0.29 2.94
C PRO A 65 15.79 0.32 3.73
N GLU A 66 16.31 1.51 3.99
CA GLU A 66 17.46 1.67 4.88
C GLU A 66 17.05 1.57 6.36
N GLU A 67 17.97 1.12 7.21
CA GLU A 67 17.72 0.98 8.66
C GLU A 67 17.30 2.31 9.30
N THR A 68 17.82 3.44 8.83
CA THR A 68 17.46 4.79 9.28
C THR A 68 16.02 5.16 8.95
N GLU A 69 15.53 4.73 7.79
CA GLU A 69 14.14 4.94 7.35
C GLU A 69 13.19 4.07 8.17
N LEU A 70 13.55 2.79 8.37
CA LEU A 70 12.79 1.88 9.23
C LEU A 70 12.70 2.42 10.66
N LYS A 71 13.82 2.91 11.20
CA LYS A 71 13.86 3.52 12.54
C LYS A 71 13.00 4.77 12.64
N THR A 72 13.02 5.64 11.63
CA THR A 72 12.22 6.88 11.62
C THR A 72 10.73 6.56 11.73
N VAL A 73 10.24 5.62 10.90
CA VAL A 73 8.85 5.16 10.97
C VAL A 73 8.56 4.47 12.31
N ALA A 74 9.51 3.67 12.83
CA ALA A 74 9.37 2.99 14.10
C ALA A 74 9.23 3.96 15.28
N ASP A 75 10.01 5.04 15.32
CA ASP A 75 9.95 6.05 16.38
C ASP A 75 8.59 6.78 16.36
N GLU A 76 8.05 7.08 15.18
CA GLU A 76 6.72 7.70 15.03
C GLU A 76 5.60 6.78 15.49
N PHE A 77 5.61 5.51 15.05
CA PHE A 77 4.62 4.52 15.48
C PHE A 77 4.74 4.19 16.96
N THR A 78 5.95 4.14 17.51
CA THR A 78 6.17 3.92 18.95
C THR A 78 5.54 5.05 19.75
N ARG A 79 5.68 6.30 19.30
CA ARG A 79 5.01 7.45 19.93
C ARG A 79 3.49 7.34 19.84
N LEU A 80 2.96 6.99 18.67
CA LEU A 80 1.52 6.80 18.44
C LEU A 80 0.94 5.72 19.36
N VAL A 81 1.59 4.55 19.43
CA VAL A 81 1.16 3.43 20.29
C VAL A 81 1.32 3.78 21.76
N GLY A 82 2.40 4.47 22.15
CA GLY A 82 2.59 4.93 23.52
C GLY A 82 1.53 5.94 23.98
N GLN A 83 1.01 6.77 23.07
CA GLN A 83 -0.01 7.78 23.39
C GLN A 83 -1.44 7.25 23.29
N HIS A 84 -1.71 6.33 22.35
CA HIS A 84 -3.07 5.91 21.99
C HIS A 84 -3.27 4.38 22.04
N GLY A 85 -2.38 3.63 22.69
CA GLY A 85 -2.34 2.17 22.65
C GLY A 85 -3.67 1.50 22.99
N ASP A 86 -4.35 1.94 24.05
CA ASP A 86 -5.63 1.37 24.47
C ASP A 86 -6.75 1.61 23.44
N GLU A 87 -6.80 2.81 22.86
CA GLU A 87 -7.78 3.17 21.82
C GLU A 87 -7.53 2.39 20.52
N LEU A 88 -6.25 2.26 20.15
CA LEU A 88 -5.83 1.46 19.01
C LEU A 88 -6.17 -0.01 19.22
N ALA A 89 -5.86 -0.58 20.38
CA ALA A 89 -6.16 -1.98 20.68
C ALA A 89 -7.66 -2.26 20.66
N LYS A 90 -8.47 -1.36 21.23
CA LYS A 90 -9.93 -1.47 21.20
C LYS A 90 -10.48 -1.56 19.78
N ARG A 91 -9.89 -0.84 18.82
CA ARG A 91 -10.41 -0.73 17.45
C ARG A 91 -9.73 -1.69 16.46
N TYR A 92 -8.44 -1.91 16.60
CA TYR A 92 -7.57 -2.53 15.60
C TYR A 92 -6.84 -3.77 16.13
N SER A 93 -7.13 -4.24 17.35
CA SER A 93 -6.51 -5.47 17.84
C SER A 93 -6.86 -6.66 16.95
N VAL A 94 -5.84 -7.44 16.59
CA VAL A 94 -5.98 -8.66 15.78
C VAL A 94 -6.85 -9.73 16.43
N ALA A 95 -7.11 -9.65 17.74
CA ALA A 95 -8.08 -10.49 18.41
C ALA A 95 -9.52 -10.24 17.93
N ASN A 96 -9.82 -9.04 17.44
CA ASN A 96 -11.13 -8.64 16.94
C ASN A 96 -11.33 -8.98 15.45
N ARG A 97 -10.34 -9.61 14.80
CA ARG A 97 -10.32 -9.81 13.35
C ARG A 97 -11.53 -10.53 12.79
N ALA A 98 -12.18 -11.41 13.55
CA ALA A 98 -13.39 -12.11 13.10
C ALA A 98 -14.54 -11.16 12.69
N SER A 99 -14.55 -9.93 13.22
CA SER A 99 -15.54 -8.89 12.90
C SER A 99 -15.21 -8.06 11.64
N TRP A 100 -14.01 -8.23 11.08
CA TRP A 100 -13.54 -7.40 9.97
C TRP A 100 -13.96 -7.99 8.61
N PRO A 101 -14.13 -7.13 7.59
CA PRO A 101 -14.39 -7.60 6.24
C PRO A 101 -13.20 -8.42 5.74
N ILE A 102 -13.52 -9.41 4.90
CA ILE A 102 -12.50 -10.15 4.15
C ILE A 102 -11.88 -9.19 3.12
N SER A 103 -10.55 -9.17 3.06
CA SER A 103 -9.78 -8.45 2.06
C SER A 103 -9.61 -9.34 0.82
N PRO A 104 -10.20 -8.99 -0.34
CA PRO A 104 -9.98 -9.74 -1.58
C PRO A 104 -8.50 -9.74 -1.99
N VAL A 105 -7.79 -8.66 -1.69
CA VAL A 105 -6.34 -8.55 -1.89
C VAL A 105 -5.62 -9.64 -1.09
N THR A 106 -5.87 -9.73 0.22
CA THR A 106 -5.19 -10.72 1.07
C THR A 106 -5.50 -12.14 0.60
N VAL A 107 -6.74 -12.43 0.21
CA VAL A 107 -7.11 -13.75 -0.37
C VAL A 107 -6.27 -14.07 -1.61
N ALA A 108 -6.04 -13.09 -2.48
CA ALA A 108 -5.29 -13.28 -3.71
C ALA A 108 -3.77 -13.39 -3.48
N THR A 109 -3.22 -12.68 -2.49
CA THR A 109 -1.77 -12.61 -2.26
C THR A 109 -1.27 -13.60 -1.24
N GLU A 110 -2.09 -13.96 -0.26
CA GLU A 110 -1.74 -14.77 0.91
C GLU A 110 -2.82 -15.84 1.15
N PRO A 111 -3.01 -16.80 0.22
CA PRO A 111 -4.15 -17.73 0.24
C PRO A 111 -4.18 -18.67 1.46
N ASN A 112 -3.06 -18.83 2.16
CA ASN A 112 -2.92 -19.68 3.35
C ASN A 112 -2.94 -18.88 4.67
N SER A 113 -3.29 -17.60 4.61
CA SER A 113 -3.27 -16.67 5.75
C SER A 113 -4.68 -16.19 6.09
N ASP A 114 -4.86 -15.51 7.23
CA ASP A 114 -6.18 -14.97 7.59
C ASP A 114 -6.54 -13.85 6.61
N PRO A 115 -7.62 -14.00 5.82
CA PRO A 115 -7.94 -13.03 4.78
C PRO A 115 -8.47 -11.70 5.32
N ARG A 116 -8.61 -11.57 6.65
CA ARG A 116 -9.01 -10.33 7.32
C ARG A 116 -7.83 -9.51 7.82
N LEU A 117 -6.62 -10.07 7.77
CA LEU A 117 -5.39 -9.37 8.09
C LEU A 117 -4.72 -8.87 6.81
N ALA A 118 -3.93 -7.81 6.95
CA ALA A 118 -2.96 -7.40 5.94
C ALA A 118 -1.56 -7.73 6.46
N TYR A 119 -0.71 -8.25 5.59
CA TYR A 119 0.60 -8.75 5.96
C TYR A 119 1.70 -7.81 5.46
N VAL A 120 2.51 -7.32 6.40
CA VAL A 120 3.71 -6.53 6.10
C VAL A 120 4.93 -7.41 6.38
N TYR A 121 5.85 -7.53 5.43
CA TYR A 121 7.07 -8.30 5.63
C TYR A 121 7.86 -7.78 6.84
N PRO A 122 8.28 -8.62 7.80
CA PRO A 122 9.05 -8.19 8.97
C PRO A 122 10.31 -7.42 8.60
N ALA A 123 11.01 -7.81 7.52
CA ALA A 123 12.20 -7.11 7.05
C ALA A 123 11.95 -5.69 6.50
N LYS A 124 10.68 -5.26 6.38
CA LYS A 124 10.29 -3.87 6.10
C LYS A 124 9.93 -3.09 7.36
N MET A 125 10.16 -3.63 8.55
CA MET A 125 9.79 -3.03 9.83
C MET A 125 10.87 -3.23 10.89
N ALA A 126 11.16 -2.20 11.67
CA ALA A 126 12.13 -2.31 12.76
C ALA A 126 11.68 -3.35 13.81
N THR A 127 12.60 -4.17 14.30
CA THR A 127 12.30 -5.31 15.19
C THR A 127 11.68 -4.89 16.53
N ASP A 128 12.07 -3.73 17.05
CA ASP A 128 11.49 -3.13 18.25
C ASP A 128 10.01 -2.75 18.03
N LEU A 129 9.69 -2.14 16.90
CA LEU A 129 8.31 -1.84 16.52
C LEU A 129 7.49 -3.12 16.34
N GLN A 130 8.02 -4.16 15.69
CA GLN A 130 7.33 -5.45 15.57
C GLN A 130 6.95 -6.00 16.95
N THR A 131 7.92 -5.99 17.88
CA THR A 131 7.74 -6.46 19.26
C THR A 131 6.68 -5.63 20.00
N LEU A 132 6.72 -4.31 19.85
CA LEU A 132 5.75 -3.40 20.44
C LEU A 132 4.33 -3.67 19.94
N LEU A 133 4.13 -3.81 18.62
CA LEU A 133 2.83 -4.05 18.03
C LEU A 133 2.25 -5.41 18.43
N ILE A 134 3.08 -6.45 18.49
CA ILE A 134 2.67 -7.76 19.00
C ILE A 134 2.29 -7.66 20.48
N GLY A 135 3.12 -7.02 21.30
CA GLY A 135 2.86 -6.85 22.74
C GLY A 135 1.59 -6.04 23.04
N ALA A 136 1.25 -5.08 22.18
CA ALA A 136 0.02 -4.30 22.25
C ALA A 136 -1.21 -5.03 21.66
N GLY A 137 -1.04 -6.24 21.12
CA GLY A 137 -2.11 -7.00 20.46
C GLY A 137 -2.59 -6.37 19.15
N LEU A 138 -1.78 -5.50 18.54
CA LEU A 138 -2.04 -4.81 17.26
C LEU A 138 -1.46 -5.56 16.05
N ALA A 139 -0.62 -6.57 16.30
CA ALA A 139 -0.07 -7.44 15.28
C ALA A 139 0.01 -8.89 15.76
N GLU A 140 -0.02 -9.84 14.83
CA GLU A 140 0.32 -11.24 15.06
C GLU A 140 1.29 -11.75 13.98
N MET A 141 2.17 -12.69 14.35
CA MET A 141 3.00 -13.36 13.35
C MET A 141 2.13 -14.23 12.46
N GLY A 142 2.34 -14.17 11.14
CA GLY A 142 1.60 -14.97 10.18
C GLY A 142 1.74 -16.48 10.43
N PRO A 143 0.73 -17.28 10.07
CA PRO A 143 0.67 -18.71 10.37
C PRO A 143 1.68 -19.56 9.60
N SER A 144 2.18 -19.05 8.46
CA SER A 144 2.97 -19.84 7.52
C SER A 144 4.40 -19.34 7.47
N ARG A 145 5.26 -19.77 8.40
CA ARG A 145 6.70 -19.43 8.50
C ARG A 145 7.02 -17.96 8.91
N PRO A 146 8.10 -17.73 9.68
CA PRO A 146 8.46 -16.41 10.24
C PRO A 146 8.82 -15.33 9.18
N ASP A 147 8.98 -15.71 7.91
CA ASP A 147 9.29 -14.84 6.78
C ASP A 147 8.05 -14.30 6.03
N VAL A 148 6.85 -14.82 6.30
CA VAL A 148 5.66 -14.58 5.44
C VAL A 148 4.88 -13.32 5.78
N GLY A 149 5.00 -12.77 6.99
CA GLY A 149 4.39 -11.47 7.27
C GLY A 149 4.04 -11.25 8.73
N LEU A 150 4.15 -10.00 9.15
CA LEU A 150 3.48 -9.50 10.34
C LEU A 150 2.05 -9.14 9.95
N GLY A 151 1.07 -9.88 10.47
CA GLY A 151 -0.35 -9.64 10.24
C GLY A 151 -0.86 -8.50 11.10
N LEU A 152 -1.45 -7.49 10.46
CA LEU A 152 -2.05 -6.31 11.10
C LEU A 152 -3.50 -6.13 10.64
N HIS A 153 -4.23 -5.25 11.31
CA HIS A 153 -5.45 -4.69 10.73
C HIS A 153 -5.13 -4.00 9.38
N PRO A 154 -5.93 -4.18 8.31
CA PRO A 154 -5.67 -3.61 6.97
C PRO A 154 -5.31 -2.12 6.98
N ARG A 155 -6.15 -1.28 7.60
CA ARG A 155 -5.87 0.16 7.74
C ARG A 155 -4.54 0.49 8.45
N MET A 156 -4.08 -0.33 9.39
CA MET A 156 -2.80 -0.10 10.05
C MET A 156 -1.63 -0.45 9.13
N ALA A 157 -1.75 -1.53 8.36
CA ALA A 157 -0.76 -1.88 7.34
C ALA A 157 -0.66 -0.78 6.25
N ASP A 158 -1.80 -0.23 5.82
CA ASP A 158 -1.84 0.87 4.83
C ASP A 158 -1.12 2.11 5.35
N VAL A 159 -1.46 2.54 6.58
CA VAL A 159 -0.81 3.70 7.22
C VAL A 159 0.69 3.46 7.40
N TYR A 160 1.08 2.25 7.78
CA TYR A 160 2.49 1.88 7.90
C TYR A 160 3.23 1.96 6.57
N MET A 161 2.70 1.34 5.51
CA MET A 161 3.33 1.34 4.21
C MET A 161 3.35 2.73 3.56
N LEU A 162 2.32 3.55 3.80
CA LEU A 162 2.30 4.95 3.38
C LEU A 162 3.37 5.77 4.12
N ALA A 163 3.48 5.62 5.43
CA ALA A 163 4.52 6.30 6.22
C ALA A 163 5.91 5.89 5.73
N LEU A 164 6.16 4.60 5.51
CA LEU A 164 7.41 4.11 4.95
C LEU A 164 7.70 4.67 3.55
N ALA A 165 6.73 4.63 2.63
CA ALA A 165 6.90 5.17 1.29
C ALA A 165 7.20 6.68 1.33
N ARG A 166 6.55 7.41 2.25
CA ARG A 166 6.79 8.83 2.45
C ARG A 166 8.19 9.12 2.99
N THR A 167 8.63 8.42 4.03
CA THR A 167 9.99 8.58 4.59
C THR A 167 11.05 8.31 3.52
N ILE A 168 10.86 7.29 2.69
CA ILE A 168 11.76 6.98 1.57
C ILE A 168 11.78 8.12 0.55
N ALA A 169 10.59 8.62 0.19
CA ALA A 169 10.43 9.70 -0.78
C ALA A 169 11.03 11.02 -0.26
N GLU A 170 10.93 11.34 1.03
CA GLU A 170 11.52 12.54 1.62
C GLU A 170 13.06 12.53 1.61
N ASN A 171 13.66 11.35 1.69
CA ASN A 171 15.11 11.15 1.61
C ASN A 171 15.63 10.97 0.17
N SER A 172 14.72 10.97 -0.81
CA SER A 172 15.01 10.70 -2.22
C SER A 172 14.35 11.76 -3.11
N SER A 173 14.50 11.67 -4.44
CA SER A 173 13.69 12.46 -5.39
C SER A 173 12.52 11.65 -5.95
N TYR A 174 11.99 10.73 -5.14
CA TYR A 174 10.93 9.82 -5.58
C TYR A 174 9.55 10.38 -5.25
N THR A 175 8.56 10.03 -6.07
CA THR A 175 7.15 10.36 -5.82
C THR A 175 6.40 9.08 -5.49
N PRO A 176 5.79 8.95 -4.29
CA PRO A 176 4.95 7.80 -3.97
C PRO A 176 3.80 7.64 -4.97
N VAL A 177 3.65 6.44 -5.51
CA VAL A 177 2.59 6.07 -6.47
C VAL A 177 2.06 4.69 -6.16
N THR A 178 0.79 4.45 -6.46
CA THR A 178 0.13 3.16 -6.22
C THR A 178 -0.91 2.89 -7.30
N ASP A 179 -1.10 1.62 -7.66
CA ASP A 179 -2.20 1.14 -8.50
C ASP A 179 -3.48 0.90 -7.68
N GLU A 180 -3.39 0.99 -6.35
CA GLU A 180 -4.53 0.87 -5.44
C GLU A 180 -5.28 2.20 -5.30
N THR A 181 -6.52 2.22 -5.78
CA THR A 181 -7.50 3.21 -5.36
C THR A 181 -7.97 2.91 -3.94
N HIS A 182 -7.17 3.27 -2.93
CA HIS A 182 -7.55 3.09 -1.53
C HIS A 182 -8.86 3.84 -1.25
N GLY A 183 -9.94 3.10 -0.97
CA GLY A 183 -11.03 3.51 -0.07
C GLY A 183 -11.82 4.80 -0.35
N PHE A 184 -11.69 5.45 -1.51
CA PHE A 184 -12.56 6.60 -1.82
C PHE A 184 -14.01 6.17 -2.15
N GLN A 185 -14.25 4.89 -2.42
CA GLN A 185 -15.58 4.34 -2.71
C GLN A 185 -16.50 4.20 -1.47
N ASP A 186 -15.95 4.17 -0.25
CA ASP A 186 -16.78 4.14 0.98
C ASP A 186 -17.49 5.48 1.27
N ARG A 187 -17.26 6.53 0.45
CA ARG A 187 -18.00 7.80 0.52
C ARG A 187 -19.13 7.94 -0.49
N TYR A 188 -19.32 6.98 -1.40
CA TYR A 188 -20.35 7.06 -2.47
C TYR A 188 -21.44 5.97 -2.42
N THR A 189 -21.41 5.07 -1.43
CA THR A 189 -22.53 4.13 -1.20
C THR A 189 -23.48 4.58 -0.07
N GLY A 190 -23.43 5.87 0.29
CA GLY A 190 -24.48 6.53 1.06
C GLY A 190 -25.53 7.13 0.12
N GLN A 191 -26.68 6.45 -0.01
CA GLN A 191 -27.93 6.96 -0.60
C GLN A 191 -27.85 7.48 -2.06
N SER A 192 -28.09 6.57 -2.99
CA SER A 192 -28.89 6.90 -4.17
C SER A 192 -30.28 7.37 -3.70
N GLY A 193 -30.58 8.64 -3.88
CA GLY A 193 -31.91 9.20 -3.68
C GLY A 193 -31.95 10.71 -3.88
N ALA A 194 -32.46 11.13 -5.05
CA ALA A 194 -32.83 12.49 -5.43
C ALA A 194 -31.71 13.43 -5.92
N CYS A 195 -31.20 13.15 -7.13
CA CYS A 195 -30.98 14.21 -8.12
C CYS A 195 -31.66 13.77 -9.42
N ALA A 196 -32.97 13.95 -9.47
CA ALA A 196 -33.73 14.05 -10.71
C ALA A 196 -34.70 15.20 -10.49
N ASP A 197 -34.41 16.32 -11.14
CA ASP A 197 -35.38 17.22 -11.76
C ASP A 197 -34.57 18.16 -12.66
N GLU A 198 -34.19 17.58 -13.81
CA GLU A 198 -33.62 18.29 -14.95
C GLU A 198 -34.78 18.57 -15.93
N GLU A 199 -35.68 19.49 -15.57
CA GLU A 199 -36.66 20.08 -16.49
C GLU A 199 -36.85 21.57 -16.16
N ASP A 200 -35.88 22.43 -16.49
CA ASP A 200 -36.20 23.84 -16.79
C ASP A 200 -35.12 24.60 -17.60
N TYR A 201 -34.69 24.01 -18.72
CA TYR A 201 -33.93 24.78 -19.72
C TYR A 201 -34.43 24.51 -21.14
N ARG A 202 -35.71 24.79 -21.37
CA ARG A 202 -36.21 25.07 -22.73
C ARG A 202 -36.22 26.57 -22.95
N GLY A 203 -35.20 27.03 -23.67
CA GLY A 203 -35.24 28.32 -24.35
C GLY A 203 -36.50 28.42 -25.22
N SER A 204 -37.30 29.47 -25.01
CA SER A 204 -38.39 29.85 -25.89
C SER A 204 -38.44 31.38 -26.00
N ARG A 205 -37.69 31.87 -26.98
CA ARG A 205 -37.81 33.14 -27.71
C ARG A 205 -37.19 32.77 -29.06
N ILE A 206 -37.85 32.79 -30.22
CA ILE A 206 -38.68 33.80 -30.89
C ILE A 206 -39.37 33.07 -32.07
N LEU A 207 -40.65 33.36 -32.37
CA LEU A 207 -41.28 33.57 -33.70
C LEU A 207 -42.71 34.10 -33.40
N GLU A 208 -42.95 35.42 -33.43
CA GLU A 208 -43.57 36.17 -34.54
C GLU A 208 -44.91 35.60 -35.06
N GLY A 209 -45.96 36.43 -34.95
CA GLY A 209 -47.32 36.18 -35.46
C GLY A 209 -48.39 36.86 -34.63
#